data_AF-A0A9P8F0J0-F1
#
_entry.id   AF-A0A9P8F0J0-F1
#
_cell.length_a   1.000
_cell.length_b   1.000
_cell.length_c   1.000
_cell.angle_alpha   90.00
_cell.angle_beta   90.00
_cell.angle_gamma   90.00
#
_symmetry.space_group_name_H-M   'P 1'
#
loop_
_entity.id
_entity.type
_entity.pdbx_description
1 polymer ?
#
loop_
_entity_poly.entity_id
_entity_poly.type
_entity_poly.pdbx_seq_one_letter_code
_entity_poly.pdbx_strand_id
1 'polypeptide(L)'
;SNITREKLKAAFTYQFDALREHSEKMAIIAGYGKHLLELIDDTPVTPGETRNAYDGYEASKAIIQDCEDSLTNWVEQNAAVTSSLSTRTRTLSQRRRNRHQGEAVDLAGQDAPMEQSRDSNLWIPASQHHNADRYEDDDEEEDASVVNGSVRGREEERVAA
;
A
#
# COMPACT_ATOMS: atom_id res chain seq x y z
N SER A 1 -16.85 -12.81 12.12
CA SER A 1 -16.46 -14.18 12.48
C SER A 1 -14.96 -14.27 12.70
N ASN A 2 -14.51 -14.98 13.74
CA ASN A 2 -13.08 -15.18 14.05
C ASN A 2 -12.33 -15.88 12.89
N ILE A 3 -13.00 -16.81 12.20
CA ILE A 3 -12.47 -17.53 11.04
C ILE A 3 -12.06 -16.57 9.91
N THR A 4 -12.91 -15.58 9.61
CA THR A 4 -12.61 -14.60 8.54
C THR A 4 -11.37 -13.77 8.88
N ARG A 5 -11.19 -13.39 10.14
CA ARG A 5 -10.04 -12.60 10.59
C ARG A 5 -8.74 -13.40 10.50
N GLU A 6 -8.78 -14.67 10.90
CA GLU A 6 -7.65 -15.58 10.83
C GLU A 6 -7.22 -15.83 9.38
N LYS A 7 -8.18 -16.21 8.52
CA LYS A 7 -7.92 -16.45 7.09
C LYS A 7 -7.41 -15.21 6.37
N LEU A 8 -7.98 -14.04 6.66
CA LEU A 8 -7.54 -12.78 6.06
C LEU A 8 -6.10 -12.45 6.45
N LYS A 9 -5.75 -12.60 7.73
CA LYS A 9 -4.39 -12.37 8.19
C LYS A 9 -3.40 -13.34 7.53
N ALA A 10 -3.72 -14.64 7.52
CA ALA A 10 -2.86 -15.65 6.91
C ALA A 10 -2.64 -15.42 5.41
N ALA A 11 -3.71 -15.13 4.67
CA ALA A 11 -3.64 -14.89 3.23
C ALA A 11 -2.75 -13.67 2.89
N PHE A 12 -2.93 -12.55 3.59
CA PHE A 12 -2.11 -11.36 3.33
C PHE A 12 -0.67 -11.52 3.81
N THR A 13 -0.42 -12.25 4.90
CA THR A 13 0.96 -12.58 5.31
C THR A 13 1.67 -13.34 4.19
N TYR A 14 1.06 -14.42 3.69
CA TYR A 14 1.62 -15.20 2.58
C TYR A 14 1.84 -14.33 1.33
N GLN A 15 0.87 -13.49 0.98
CA GLN A 15 0.98 -12.61 -0.19
C GLN A 15 2.13 -11.61 -0.07
N PHE A 16 2.32 -11.00 1.10
CA PHE A 16 3.38 -10.00 1.29
C PHE A 16 4.76 -10.63 1.35
N ASP A 17 4.90 -11.81 1.93
CA ASP A 17 6.17 -12.55 1.96
C ASP A 17 6.58 -12.96 0.53
N ALA A 18 5.64 -13.52 -0.26
CA ALA A 18 5.87 -13.87 -1.66
C ALA A 18 6.19 -12.64 -2.53
N LEU A 19 5.48 -11.52 -2.32
CA LEU A 19 5.74 -10.28 -3.07
C LEU A 19 7.14 -9.73 -2.77
N ARG A 20 7.56 -9.80 -1.51
CA ARG A 20 8.89 -9.37 -1.10
C ARG A 20 9.97 -10.24 -1.74
N GLU A 21 9.86 -11.56 -1.66
CA GLU A 21 10.77 -12.49 -2.33
C GLU A 21 10.88 -12.19 -3.83
N HIS A 22 9.73 -12.05 -4.50
CA HIS A 22 9.69 -11.75 -5.93
C HIS A 22 10.40 -10.43 -6.25
N SER A 23 10.11 -9.37 -5.49
CA SER A 23 10.70 -8.05 -5.71
C SER A 23 12.22 -8.06 -5.52
N GLU A 24 12.72 -8.80 -4.54
CA GLU A 24 14.16 -8.92 -4.29
C GLU A 24 14.87 -9.70 -5.40
N LYS A 25 14.30 -10.82 -5.84
CA LYS A 25 14.81 -11.57 -7.00
C LYS A 25 14.81 -10.73 -8.28
N MET A 26 13.77 -9.92 -8.47
CA MET A 26 13.73 -8.96 -9.58
C MET A 26 14.82 -7.90 -9.47
N ALA A 27 15.14 -7.42 -8.26
CA ALA A 27 16.24 -6.48 -8.04
C ALA A 27 17.61 -7.09 -8.38
N ILE A 28 17.83 -8.37 -8.04
CA ILE A 28 19.03 -9.12 -8.41
C ILE A 28 19.17 -9.18 -9.95
N ILE A 29 18.11 -9.60 -10.63
CA ILE A 29 18.09 -9.71 -12.11
C ILE A 29 18.35 -8.35 -12.76
N ALA A 30 17.73 -7.28 -12.26
CA ALA A 30 17.95 -5.93 -12.77
C ALA A 30 19.40 -5.46 -12.61
N GLY A 31 20.04 -5.80 -11.49
CA GLY A 31 21.46 -5.51 -11.25
C GLY A 31 22.38 -6.18 -12.27
N TYR A 32 22.23 -7.50 -12.46
CA TYR A 32 23.03 -8.23 -13.45
C TYR A 32 22.70 -7.83 -14.90
N GLY A 33 21.44 -7.50 -15.19
CA GLY A 33 21.03 -6.96 -16.49
C GLY A 33 21.76 -5.66 -16.83
N LYS A 34 21.99 -4.79 -15.84
CA LYS A 34 22.81 -3.59 -16.02
C LYS A 34 24.27 -3.93 -16.33
N HIS A 35 24.86 -4.93 -15.66
CA HIS A 35 26.22 -5.38 -15.95
C HIS A 35 26.38 -5.95 -17.36
N LEU A 36 25.36 -6.61 -17.91
CA LEU A 36 25.40 -7.03 -19.32
C LEU A 36 25.47 -5.85 -20.29
N LEU A 37 24.84 -4.72 -19.96
CA LEU A 37 24.90 -3.51 -20.79
C LEU A 37 26.30 -2.88 -20.78
N GLU A 38 27.09 -3.07 -19.73
CA GLU A 38 28.48 -2.56 -19.65
C GLU A 38 29.41 -3.25 -20.66
N LEU A 39 29.01 -4.42 -21.19
CA LEU A 39 29.75 -5.11 -22.26
C LEU A 39 29.49 -4.50 -23.64
N ILE A 40 28.45 -3.69 -23.77
CA ILE A 40 28.08 -3.04 -25.03
C ILE A 40 28.84 -1.72 -25.14
N ASP A 41 29.79 -1.68 -26.07
CA ASP A 41 30.49 -0.46 -26.43
C ASP A 41 29.54 0.48 -27.22
N ASP A 42 29.35 1.70 -26.72
CA ASP A 42 28.51 2.74 -27.32
C ASP A 42 29.33 3.81 -28.06
N THR A 43 30.65 3.63 -28.19
CA THR A 43 31.50 4.59 -28.88
C THR A 43 31.12 4.71 -30.36
N PRO A 44 31.00 5.97 -30.87
CA PRO A 44 30.71 6.21 -32.27
C PRO A 44 31.91 5.82 -33.14
N VAL A 45 31.65 5.18 -34.28
CA VAL A 45 32.70 4.75 -35.21
C VAL A 45 32.88 5.78 -36.32
N THR A 46 34.13 6.09 -36.65
CA THR A 46 34.48 6.99 -37.75
C THR A 46 34.03 6.41 -39.10
N PRO A 47 33.44 7.20 -40.01
CA PRO A 47 33.08 6.71 -41.34
C PRO A 47 34.30 6.12 -42.08
N GLY A 48 34.23 4.84 -42.45
CA GLY A 48 35.32 4.11 -43.12
C GLY A 48 36.19 3.25 -42.21
N GLU A 49 36.05 3.37 -40.89
CA GLU A 49 36.69 2.50 -39.90
C GLU A 49 35.79 1.32 -39.52
N THR A 50 36.37 0.14 -39.35
CA THR A 50 35.63 -1.05 -38.88
C THR A 50 35.60 -1.07 -37.36
N ARG A 51 34.45 -1.39 -36.78
CA ARG A 51 34.31 -1.58 -35.34
C ARG A 51 35.19 -2.75 -34.85
N ASN A 52 35.75 -2.63 -33.65
CA ASN A 52 36.48 -3.72 -33.01
C ASN A 52 35.61 -4.97 -32.87
N ALA A 53 36.23 -6.14 -32.97
CA ALA A 53 35.54 -7.40 -32.73
C ALA A 53 35.06 -7.48 -31.28
N TYR A 54 33.83 -7.97 -31.08
CA TYR A 54 33.26 -8.16 -29.75
C TYR A 54 33.85 -9.40 -29.07
N ASP A 55 34.42 -9.23 -27.87
CA ASP A 55 35.00 -10.32 -27.05
C ASP A 55 34.33 -10.45 -25.66
N GLY A 56 33.09 -9.96 -25.52
CA GLY A 56 32.37 -10.03 -24.25
C GLY A 56 31.69 -11.38 -23.97
N TYR A 57 31.96 -12.43 -24.74
CA TYR A 57 31.24 -13.72 -24.62
C TYR A 57 31.53 -14.45 -23.30
N GLU A 58 32.81 -14.50 -22.89
CA GLU A 58 33.18 -15.14 -21.63
C GLU A 58 32.64 -14.34 -20.44
N ALA A 59 32.74 -13.01 -20.51
CA ALA A 59 32.23 -12.11 -19.47
C ALA A 59 30.69 -12.19 -19.34
N SER A 60 29.95 -12.19 -20.45
CA SER A 60 28.48 -12.30 -20.40
C SER A 60 28.02 -13.63 -19.84
N LYS A 61 28.74 -14.72 -20.15
CA LYS A 61 28.48 -16.04 -19.59
C LYS A 61 28.71 -16.06 -18.07
N ALA A 62 29.81 -15.49 -17.60
CA ALA A 62 30.10 -15.39 -16.17
C ALA A 62 29.02 -14.60 -15.42
N ILE A 63 28.59 -13.46 -15.96
CA ILE A 63 27.51 -12.63 -15.38
C ILE A 63 26.21 -13.43 -15.21
N ILE A 64 25.86 -14.27 -16.19
CA ILE A 64 24.65 -15.11 -16.12
C ILE A 64 24.80 -16.19 -15.04
N GLN A 65 25.98 -16.81 -14.94
CA GLN A 65 26.26 -17.82 -13.91
C GLN A 65 26.19 -17.20 -12.50
N ASP A 66 26.79 -16.02 -12.30
CA ASP A 66 26.73 -15.31 -11.02
C ASP A 66 25.30 -14.91 -10.64
N CYS A 67 24.47 -14.57 -11.63
CA CYS A 67 23.05 -14.29 -11.43
C CYS A 67 22.28 -15.55 -10.98
N GLU A 68 22.53 -16.69 -11.64
CA GLU A 68 21.94 -17.99 -11.27
C GLU A 68 22.34 -18.39 -9.86
N ASP A 69 23.62 -18.27 -9.52
CA ASP A 69 24.14 -18.57 -8.18
C ASP A 69 23.51 -17.66 -7.13
N SER A 70 23.38 -16.36 -7.42
CA SER A 70 22.73 -15.40 -6.51
C SER A 70 21.25 -15.69 -6.30
N LEU A 71 20.53 -16.09 -7.35
CA LEU A 71 19.12 -16.47 -7.25
C LEU A 71 18.91 -17.78 -6.50
N THR A 72 19.81 -18.75 -6.68
CA THR A 72 19.77 -20.06 -6.03
C THR A 72 20.11 -19.96 -4.54
N ASN A 73 21.06 -19.08 -4.19
CA ASN A 73 21.50 -18.86 -2.81
C ASN A 73 20.72 -17.75 -2.08
N TRP A 74 19.66 -17.20 -2.68
CA TRP A 74 18.85 -16.18 -2.02
C TRP A 74 18.12 -16.75 -0.80
N VAL A 75 18.13 -16.01 0.32
CA VAL A 75 17.49 -16.39 1.59
C VAL A 75 16.76 -15.20 2.20
N GLU A 76 15.53 -15.44 2.69
CA GLU A 76 14.64 -14.44 3.31
C GLU A 76 15.24 -13.67 4.50
N GLN A 77 16.25 -14.23 5.18
CA GLN A 77 16.78 -13.69 6.43
C GLN A 77 17.64 -12.43 6.26
N ASN A 78 18.18 -12.17 5.06
CA ASN A 78 19.06 -11.03 4.82
C ASN A 78 18.32 -9.71 4.56
N ALA A 79 17.00 -9.73 4.42
CA ALA A 79 16.23 -8.55 4.03
C ALA A 79 15.58 -7.84 5.22
N ALA A 80 16.35 -6.92 5.82
CA ALA A 80 15.87 -6.02 6.85
C ALA A 80 15.26 -4.75 6.25
N VAL A 81 14.09 -4.85 5.60
CA VAL A 81 13.29 -3.65 5.29
C VAL A 81 12.32 -3.40 6.45
N THR A 82 12.79 -2.70 7.48
CA THR A 82 11.91 -2.33 8.59
C THR A 82 11.03 -1.16 8.16
N SER A 83 9.73 -1.41 7.95
CA SER A 83 8.77 -0.33 7.73
C SER A 83 8.57 0.46 9.03
N SER A 84 9.06 1.71 9.05
CA SER A 84 8.84 2.61 10.19
C SER A 84 7.37 3.01 10.24
N LEU A 85 6.62 2.47 11.19
CA LEU A 85 5.25 2.86 11.42
C LEU A 85 5.19 4.35 11.82
N SER A 86 4.41 5.13 11.07
CA SER A 86 4.11 6.53 11.40
C SER A 86 3.58 6.66 12.83
N THR A 87 3.89 7.78 13.49
CA THR A 87 3.52 8.11 14.88
C THR A 87 2.02 7.89 15.15
N ARG A 88 1.16 8.17 14.16
CA ARG A 88 -0.30 7.95 14.24
C ARG A 88 -0.67 6.48 14.38
N THR A 89 0.02 5.59 13.68
CA THR A 89 -0.24 4.14 13.74
C THR A 89 0.29 3.54 15.04
N ARG A 90 1.36 4.12 15.59
CA ARG A 90 1.96 3.72 16.88
C ARG A 90 1.01 4.00 18.05
N THR A 91 0.39 5.18 18.09
CA THR A 91 -0.61 5.53 19.11
C THR A 91 -1.90 4.71 18.97
N LEU A 92 -2.35 4.43 17.74
CA LEU A 92 -3.52 3.58 17.49
C LEU A 92 -3.30 2.13 17.94
N SER A 93 -2.11 1.57 17.67
CA SER A 93 -1.72 0.23 18.11
C SER A 93 -1.64 0.11 19.63
N GLN A 94 -1.11 1.13 20.31
CA GLN A 94 -1.09 1.17 21.78
C GLN A 94 -2.51 1.21 22.37
N ARG A 95 -3.43 2.02 21.79
CA ARG A 95 -4.84 2.08 22.22
C ARG A 95 -5.58 0.75 22.05
N ARG A 96 -5.36 0.04 20.94
CA ARG A 96 -5.95 -1.30 20.71
C ARG A 96 -5.43 -2.34 21.70
N ARG A 97 -4.15 -2.30 22.04
CA ARG A 97 -3.55 -3.22 23.03
C ARG A 97 -4.10 -2.96 24.44
N ASN A 98 -4.25 -1.70 24.84
CA ASN A 98 -4.85 -1.32 26.12
C ASN A 98 -6.33 -1.74 26.25
N ARG A 99 -7.10 -1.65 25.15
CA ARG A 99 -8.51 -2.08 25.14
C ARG A 99 -8.69 -3.58 25.35
N HIS A 100 -7.73 -4.41 24.91
CA HIS A 100 -7.80 -5.86 25.15
C HIS A 100 -7.39 -6.28 26.57
N GLN A 101 -6.81 -5.37 27.36
CA GLN A 101 -6.43 -5.62 28.75
C GLN A 101 -7.51 -5.22 29.76
N GLY A 102 -8.46 -4.36 29.36
CA GLY A 102 -9.59 -3.96 30.20
C GLY A 102 -10.85 -4.70 29.76
N GLU A 103 -11.26 -5.67 30.58
CA GLU A 103 -12.59 -6.32 30.59
C GLU A 103 -12.94 -7.16 29.34
N ALA A 104 -13.13 -8.47 29.56
CA ALA A 104 -13.68 -9.36 28.56
C ALA A 104 -15.11 -8.90 28.25
N VAL A 105 -15.36 -8.47 27.00
CA VAL A 105 -16.71 -8.12 26.56
C VAL A 105 -17.55 -9.40 26.59
N ASP A 106 -18.50 -9.46 27.52
CA ASP A 106 -19.43 -10.59 27.64
C ASP A 106 -20.36 -10.61 26.42
N LEU A 107 -20.24 -11.66 25.60
CA LEU A 107 -21.02 -11.87 24.38
C LEU A 107 -22.23 -12.78 24.62
N ALA A 108 -22.50 -13.20 25.87
CA ALA A 108 -23.58 -14.12 26.21
C ALA A 108 -25.00 -13.59 25.86
N GLY A 109 -25.15 -12.29 25.58
CA GLY A 109 -26.41 -11.68 25.17
C GLY A 109 -26.64 -11.51 23.66
N GLN A 110 -25.68 -11.89 22.79
CA GLN A 110 -25.83 -11.65 21.34
C GLN A 110 -26.77 -12.62 20.63
N ASP A 111 -26.96 -13.83 21.18
CA ASP A 111 -27.81 -14.87 20.57
C ASP A 111 -29.20 -14.93 21.23
N ALA A 112 -29.74 -13.79 21.69
CA ALA A 112 -31.14 -13.74 22.10
C ALA A 112 -32.03 -14.01 20.86
N PRO A 113 -32.89 -15.05 20.87
CA PRO A 113 -33.84 -15.25 19.79
C PRO A 113 -34.73 -14.02 19.71
N MET A 114 -34.79 -13.40 18.54
CA MET A 114 -35.56 -12.18 18.27
C MET A 114 -37.04 -12.47 18.56
N GLU A 115 -37.47 -12.20 19.79
CA GLU A 115 -38.86 -12.37 20.20
C GLU A 115 -39.70 -11.39 19.39
N GLN A 116 -40.82 -11.89 18.89
CA GLN A 116 -41.64 -11.27 17.87
C GLN A 116 -42.48 -10.11 18.42
N SER A 117 -41.83 -9.12 19.06
CA SER A 117 -42.46 -7.87 19.46
C SER A 117 -42.44 -6.91 18.27
N ARG A 118 -43.59 -6.81 17.60
CA ARG A 118 -43.81 -6.05 16.36
C ARG A 118 -43.58 -4.52 16.46
N ASP A 119 -43.20 -3.99 17.63
CA ASP A 119 -43.27 -2.55 17.90
C ASP A 119 -41.91 -1.87 18.19
N SER A 120 -40.78 -2.59 18.20
CA SER A 120 -39.46 -1.99 18.48
C SER A 120 -38.64 -1.60 17.25
N ASN A 121 -39.23 -1.68 16.05
CA ASN A 121 -38.56 -1.35 14.77
C ASN A 121 -39.12 -0.09 14.09
N LEU A 122 -39.78 0.80 14.83
CA LEU A 122 -40.18 2.09 14.27
C LEU A 122 -38.95 3.00 14.13
N TRP A 123 -38.47 3.13 12.89
CA TRP A 123 -37.61 4.23 12.46
C TRP A 123 -38.26 5.55 12.91
N ILE A 124 -37.57 6.30 13.77
CA ILE A 124 -38.05 7.59 14.26
C ILE A 124 -37.58 8.69 13.29
N PRO A 125 -38.46 9.58 12.81
CA PRO A 125 -38.07 10.72 11.97
C PRO A 125 -36.99 11.59 12.62
N ALA A 126 -36.11 12.18 11.81
CA ALA A 126 -34.95 12.95 12.26
C ALA A 126 -35.28 14.10 13.23
N SER A 127 -36.50 14.64 13.15
CA SER A 127 -37.02 15.72 14.00
C SER A 127 -37.32 15.31 15.45
N GLN A 128 -37.37 14.02 15.76
CA GLN A 128 -37.64 13.49 17.11
C GLN A 128 -36.38 12.99 17.83
N HIS A 129 -35.21 13.17 17.22
CA HIS A 129 -33.94 12.92 17.88
C HIS A 129 -33.66 14.05 18.89
N HIS A 130 -33.28 13.71 20.13
CA HIS A 130 -33.00 14.63 21.26
C HIS A 130 -31.82 15.61 21.04
N ASN A 131 -31.41 15.87 19.80
CA ASN A 131 -30.31 16.76 19.45
C ASN A 131 -30.57 17.50 18.12
N ALA A 132 -31.83 17.78 17.78
CA ALA A 132 -32.17 18.56 16.59
C ALA A 132 -31.86 20.07 16.75
N ASP A 133 -31.95 20.62 17.96
CA ASP A 133 -31.83 22.06 18.22
C ASP A 133 -30.38 22.60 18.32
N ARG A 134 -29.36 21.86 17.86
CA ARG A 134 -27.94 22.27 17.96
C ARG A 134 -27.33 22.79 16.65
N TYR A 135 -28.15 23.01 15.61
CA TYR A 135 -27.66 23.38 14.28
C TYR A 135 -28.40 24.56 13.65
N GLU A 136 -28.89 25.53 14.44
CA GLU A 136 -29.60 26.70 13.89
C GLU A 136 -28.96 28.07 14.23
N ASP A 137 -27.68 28.14 14.60
CA ASP A 137 -27.02 29.44 14.76
C ASP A 137 -25.52 29.36 14.43
N ASP A 138 -25.20 29.52 13.14
CA ASP A 138 -23.98 30.17 12.61
C ASP A 138 -24.09 30.17 11.07
N ASP A 139 -24.92 31.06 10.55
CA ASP A 139 -24.75 31.57 9.18
C ASP A 139 -23.64 32.63 9.19
N GLU A 140 -22.86 32.67 8.11
CA GLU A 140 -21.80 33.64 7.76
C GLU A 140 -20.35 33.29 8.15
N GLU A 141 -19.67 32.48 7.31
CA GLU A 141 -18.47 32.92 6.57
C GLU A 141 -18.04 31.83 5.57
N GLU A 142 -18.01 32.18 4.27
CA GLU A 142 -17.43 31.36 3.21
C GLU A 142 -15.91 31.25 3.39
N ASP A 143 -15.43 30.27 4.15
CA ASP A 143 -14.00 29.90 4.10
C ASP A 143 -13.74 28.93 2.95
N ALA A 144 -13.30 29.50 1.82
CA ALA A 144 -12.73 28.78 0.71
C ALA A 144 -11.53 27.95 1.19
N SER A 145 -11.71 26.64 1.35
CA SER A 145 -10.62 25.75 1.77
C SER A 145 -9.47 25.73 0.75
N VAL A 146 -8.42 26.51 1.02
CA VAL A 146 -7.17 26.49 0.25
C VAL A 146 -6.33 25.31 0.74
N VAL A 147 -6.50 24.17 0.09
CA VAL A 147 -5.52 23.08 0.17
C VAL A 147 -4.47 23.30 -0.92
N ASN A 148 -3.30 23.78 -0.49
CA ASN A 148 -2.05 23.76 -1.24
C ASN A 148 -2.00 24.59 -2.55
N GLY A 149 -2.43 25.86 -2.48
CA GLY A 149 -2.00 26.90 -3.44
C GLY A 149 -2.55 26.84 -4.87
N SER A 150 -3.50 25.96 -5.18
CA SER A 150 -4.22 25.98 -6.46
C SER A 150 -5.70 25.70 -6.26
N VAL A 151 -6.54 26.70 -6.51
CA VAL A 151 -8.01 26.57 -6.56
C VAL A 151 -8.36 25.74 -7.79
N ARG A 152 -8.86 24.52 -7.57
CA ARG A 152 -9.31 23.63 -8.65
C ARG A 152 -10.76 23.96 -9.00
N GLY A 153 -10.95 25.09 -9.67
CA GLY A 153 -12.20 25.44 -10.34
C GLY A 153 -12.27 24.79 -11.72
N ARG A 154 -13.43 24.24 -12.05
CA ARG A 154 -13.77 23.75 -13.40
C ARG A 154 -13.88 24.97 -14.31
N GLU A 155 -12.90 25.16 -15.19
CA GLU A 155 -12.90 26.26 -16.18
C GLU A 155 -14.04 26.05 -17.17
N GLU A 156 -14.97 27.00 -17.19
CA GLU A 156 -15.93 27.16 -18.28
C GLU A 156 -15.21 27.76 -19.49
N GLU A 157 -15.45 27.11 -20.62
CA GLU A 157 -14.95 27.36 -21.96
C GLU A 157 -15.16 28.82 -22.40
N ARG A 158 -14.05 29.53 -22.68
CA ARG A 158 -14.08 30.83 -23.36
C ARG A 158 -14.44 30.60 -24.83
N VAL A 159 -15.67 30.94 -25.22
CA VAL A 159 -16.03 31.18 -26.62
C VAL A 159 -15.33 32.46 -27.09
N ALA A 160 -14.51 32.33 -28.12
CA ALA A 160 -13.92 33.44 -28.85
C ALA A 160 -14.89 33.96 -29.92
N ALA A 161 -15.13 35.28 -29.92
CA ALA A 161 -15.44 36.09 -31.09
C ALA A 161 -15.12 37.56 -30.77
#